data_AF-A0A7S1A7V1-F1
#
_entry.id   AF-A0A7S1A7V1-F1
#
_cell.length_a   1.000
_cell.length_b   1.000
_cell.length_c   1.000
_cell.angle_alpha   90.00
_cell.angle_beta   90.00
_cell.angle_gamma   90.00
#
_symmetry.space_group_name_H-M   'P 1'
#
loop_
_entity.id
_entity.type
_entity.pdbx_description
1 polymer ?
#
loop_
_entity_poly.entity_id
_entity_poly.type
_entity_poly.pdbx_seq_one_letter_code
_entity_poly.pdbx_strand_id
1 'polypeptide(L)'
;RDWNWNCMDLMLVITSVAEIVISMLKSEVNLTFIRLLRLLRVARTLRSVRILRVLRLFSKFRMLLHAIQNCLSPLVWACVLLFWMLYMASLVFLNGVSEYFMSNDTDADVAETLQTYFGALDGCLLTLFMCISGGLSWEVAVNALMTIHVAYGLLFVLFIASM
;
A
#
# COMPACT_ATOMS: atom_id res chain seq x y z
N ARG A 1 8.04 14.23 22.00
CA ARG A 1 7.28 13.52 23.06
C ARG A 1 8.29 12.61 23.77
N ASP A 2 9.19 13.23 24.51
CA ASP A 2 10.48 12.65 24.94
C ASP A 2 10.51 12.32 26.45
N TRP A 3 9.45 12.72 27.15
CA TRP A 3 9.26 12.51 28.58
C TRP A 3 9.29 11.02 28.99
N ASN A 4 8.74 10.13 28.17
CA ASN A 4 8.75 8.69 28.45
C ASN A 4 10.18 8.09 28.43
N TRP A 5 11.08 8.63 27.61
CA TRP A 5 12.47 8.18 27.54
C TRP A 5 13.27 8.67 28.74
N ASN A 6 13.08 9.94 29.12
CA ASN A 6 13.69 10.50 30.33
C ASN A 6 13.23 9.79 31.62
N CYS A 7 11.96 9.40 31.69
CA CYS A 7 11.44 8.69 32.86
C CYS A 7 12.06 7.29 33.01
N MET A 8 12.26 6.58 31.90
CA MET A 8 12.97 5.29 31.90
C MET A 8 14.45 5.45 32.30
N ASP A 9 15.14 6.47 31.77
CA ASP A 9 16.54 6.73 32.14
C ASP A 9 16.67 7.13 33.62
N LEU A 10 15.73 7.92 34.15
CA LEU A 10 15.69 8.30 35.57
C LEU A 10 15.52 7.08 36.49
N MET A 11 14.56 6.20 36.19
CA MET A 11 14.34 4.94 36.91
C MET A 11 15.59 4.04 36.90
N LEU A 12 16.29 4.00 35.76
CA LEU A 12 17.54 3.27 35.63
C LEU A 12 18.63 3.88 36.51
N VAL A 13 18.80 5.19 36.49
CA VAL A 13 19.82 5.87 37.33
C VAL A 13 19.56 5.61 38.82
N ILE A 14 18.30 5.71 39.27
CA ILE A 14 17.91 5.46 40.66
C ILE A 14 18.26 4.03 41.09
N THR A 15 17.94 3.03 40.26
CA THR A 15 18.25 1.62 40.57
C THR A 15 19.75 1.35 40.64
N SER A 16 20.57 1.98 39.79
CA SER A 16 22.05 1.87 39.92
C SER A 16 22.60 2.52 41.18
N VAL A 17 22.04 3.68 41.57
CA VAL A 17 22.51 4.39 42.78
C VAL A 17 22.13 3.59 44.02
N ALA A 18 20.91 3.04 44.07
CA ALA A 18 20.47 2.18 45.17
C ALA A 18 21.36 0.93 45.31
N GLU A 19 21.74 0.28 44.21
CA GLU A 19 22.67 -0.86 44.22
C GLU A 19 24.04 -0.51 44.81
N ILE A 20 24.59 0.67 44.47
CA ILE A 20 25.87 1.14 45.00
C ILE A 20 25.77 1.42 46.50
N VAL A 21 24.72 2.10 46.95
CA VAL A 21 24.50 2.40 48.37
C VAL A 21 24.35 1.12 49.18
N ILE A 22 23.60 0.14 48.68
CA ILE A 22 23.43 -1.17 49.32
C ILE A 22 24.76 -1.94 49.37
N SER A 23 25.61 -1.80 48.35
CA SER A 23 26.94 -2.42 48.33
C SER A 23 27.91 -1.82 49.35
N MET A 24 27.81 -0.51 49.62
CA MET A 24 28.69 0.17 50.58
C MET A 24 28.31 -0.15 52.03
N LEU A 25 27.05 -0.44 52.31
CA LEU A 25 26.58 -0.79 53.66
C LEU A 25 26.95 -2.23 54.07
N LYS A 26 27.25 -3.12 53.13
CA LYS A 26 27.70 -4.50 53.41
C LYS A 26 29.24 -4.55 53.33
N SER A 27 29.89 -4.29 54.46
CA SER A 27 31.36 -4.16 54.59
C SER A 27 32.18 -5.45 54.43
N GLU A 28 31.58 -6.60 54.14
CA GLU A 28 32.33 -7.83 53.79
C GLU A 28 32.35 -8.03 52.27
N VAL A 29 33.48 -7.66 51.66
CA VAL A 29 33.67 -7.69 50.21
C VAL A 29 33.75 -9.15 49.72
N ASN A 30 32.59 -9.72 49.41
CA ASN A 30 32.49 -11.00 48.73
C ASN A 30 32.95 -10.82 47.27
N LEU A 31 34.04 -11.49 46.87
CA LEU A 31 34.54 -11.49 45.47
C LEU A 31 33.45 -11.91 44.46
N THR A 32 32.50 -12.73 44.90
CA THR A 32 31.30 -13.12 44.16
C THR A 32 30.37 -11.94 43.88
N PHE A 33 30.26 -10.98 44.80
CA PHE A 33 29.46 -9.78 44.67
C PHE A 33 30.06 -8.80 43.66
N ILE A 34 31.38 -8.64 43.65
CA ILE A 34 32.10 -7.87 42.61
C ILE A 34 31.88 -8.48 41.22
N ARG A 35 31.90 -9.81 41.10
CA ARG A 35 31.60 -10.52 39.83
C ARG A 35 30.15 -10.29 39.39
N LEU A 36 29.19 -10.35 40.32
CA LEU A 36 27.77 -10.09 40.05
C LEU A 36 27.52 -8.65 39.60
N LEU A 37 28.14 -7.65 40.24
CA LEU A 37 28.06 -6.25 39.79
C LEU A 37 28.62 -6.05 38.38
N ARG A 38 29.72 -6.74 38.05
CA ARG A 38 30.29 -6.71 36.70
C ARG A 38 29.33 -7.29 35.67
N LEU A 39 28.68 -8.41 36.00
CA LEU A 39 27.69 -9.06 35.15
C LEU A 39 26.42 -8.22 34.99
N LEU A 40 25.90 -7.62 36.06
CA LEU A 40 24.76 -6.72 36.02
C LEU A 40 25.04 -5.49 35.16
N ARG A 41 26.23 -4.89 35.28
CA ARG A 41 26.65 -3.75 34.46
C ARG A 41 26.72 -4.10 32.96
N VAL A 42 27.19 -5.30 32.64
CA VAL A 42 27.23 -5.83 31.26
C VAL A 42 25.82 -6.16 30.74
N ALA A 43 24.99 -6.83 31.54
CA ALA A 43 23.60 -7.14 31.17
C ALA A 43 22.77 -5.87 30.93
N ARG A 44 22.97 -4.85 31.77
CA ARG A 44 22.32 -3.54 31.66
C ARG A 44 22.74 -2.80 30.41
N THR A 45 24.04 -2.72 30.11
CA THR A 45 24.54 -2.08 28.88
C THR A 45 24.05 -2.81 27.62
N LEU A 46 24.06 -4.15 27.61
CA LEU A 46 23.49 -4.95 26.53
C LEU A 46 21.98 -4.71 26.35
N ARG A 47 21.22 -4.61 27.45
CA ARG A 47 19.78 -4.31 27.42
C ARG A 47 19.51 -2.91 26.86
N SER A 48 20.26 -1.89 27.29
CA SER A 48 20.13 -0.52 26.76
C SER A 48 20.47 -0.44 25.27
N VAL A 49 21.52 -1.12 24.81
CA VAL A 49 21.87 -1.18 23.37
C VAL A 49 20.76 -1.86 22.56
N ARG A 50 20.17 -2.95 23.06
CA ARG A 50 19.03 -3.61 22.41
C ARG A 50 17.82 -2.69 22.31
N ILE A 51 17.47 -2.00 23.40
CA ILE A 51 16.36 -1.02 23.42
C ILE A 51 16.64 0.10 22.41
N LEU A 52 17.82 0.73 22.43
CA LEU A 52 18.18 1.78 21.48
C LEU A 52 18.13 1.31 20.02
N ARG A 53 18.49 0.05 19.74
CA ARG A 53 18.38 -0.53 18.40
C ARG A 53 16.92 -0.71 17.99
N VAL A 54 16.07 -1.23 18.88
CA VAL A 54 14.62 -1.37 18.66
C VAL A 54 13.98 0.00 18.44
N LEU A 55 14.32 1.01 19.22
CA LEU A 55 13.79 2.37 19.06
C LEU A 55 14.23 3.05 17.77
N ARG A 56 15.48 2.84 17.36
CA ARG A 56 15.94 3.29 16.05
C ARG A 56 15.16 2.59 14.92
N LEU A 57 14.86 1.31 15.06
CA LEU A 57 14.00 0.57 14.11
C LEU A 57 12.57 1.14 14.09
N PHE A 58 11.96 1.36 15.26
CA PHE A 58 10.64 2.00 15.37
C PHE A 58 10.62 3.44 14.84
N SER A 59 11.72 4.18 14.96
CA SER A 59 11.86 5.52 14.37
C SER A 59 11.85 5.46 12.84
N LYS A 60 12.65 4.55 12.25
CA LYS A 60 12.67 4.31 10.80
C LYS A 60 11.32 3.80 10.29
N PHE A 61 10.65 2.92 11.03
CA PHE A 61 9.33 2.42 10.69
C PHE A 61 8.27 3.53 10.71
N ARG A 62 8.28 4.41 11.71
CA ARG A 62 7.40 5.59 11.76
C ARG A 62 7.64 6.54 10.60
N MET A 63 8.90 6.74 10.20
CA MET A 63 9.25 7.53 9.02
C MET A 63 8.66 6.92 7.74
N LEU A 64 8.76 5.60 7.56
CA LEU A 64 8.15 4.90 6.43
C LEU A 64 6.62 5.04 6.43
N LEU A 65 5.98 4.87 7.58
CA LEU A 65 4.53 5.06 7.69
C LEU A 65 4.09 6.49 7.37
N HIS A 66 4.84 7.50 7.82
CA HIS A 66 4.58 8.89 7.45
C HIS A 66 4.76 9.11 5.94
N ALA A 67 5.77 8.51 5.31
CA ALA A 67 5.94 8.56 3.87
C ALA A 67 4.75 7.92 3.14
N ILE A 68 4.28 6.74 3.59
CA ILE A 68 3.08 6.09 3.04
C ILE A 68 1.86 7.01 3.18
N GLN A 69 1.60 7.54 4.38
CA GLN A 69 0.47 8.44 4.63
C GLN A 69 0.51 9.68 3.74
N ASN A 70 1.70 10.25 3.54
CA ASN A 70 1.88 11.41 2.66
C ASN A 70 1.61 11.06 1.20
N CYS A 71 1.94 9.84 0.75
CA CYS A 71 1.65 9.39 -0.62
C CYS A 71 0.21 8.89 -0.81
N LEU A 72 -0.51 8.50 0.25
CA LEU A 72 -1.89 8.02 0.15
C LEU A 72 -2.84 9.11 -0.36
N SER A 73 -2.69 10.37 0.09
CA SER A 73 -3.55 11.47 -0.37
C SER A 73 -3.47 11.71 -1.88
N PRO A 74 -2.29 11.93 -2.50
CA PRO A 74 -2.20 12.06 -3.96
C PRO A 74 -2.56 10.77 -4.69
N LEU A 75 -2.28 9.59 -4.10
CA LEU A 75 -2.69 8.30 -4.68
C LEU A 75 -4.21 8.18 -4.78
N VAL A 76 -4.96 8.56 -3.74
CA VAL A 76 -6.42 8.56 -3.77
C VAL A 76 -6.94 9.45 -4.89
N TRP A 77 -6.39 10.65 -5.06
CA TRP A 77 -6.76 11.54 -6.15
C TRP A 77 -6.42 10.96 -7.54
N ALA A 78 -5.27 10.30 -7.67
CA ALA A 78 -4.91 9.59 -8.90
C ALA A 78 -5.89 8.45 -9.21
N CYS A 79 -6.29 7.66 -8.20
CA CYS A 79 -7.29 6.60 -8.36
C CYS A 79 -8.67 7.15 -8.73
N VAL A 80 -9.09 8.27 -8.15
CA VAL A 80 -10.35 8.95 -8.51
C VAL A 80 -10.31 9.42 -9.96
N LEU A 81 -9.20 10.02 -10.39
CA LEU A 81 -9.03 10.47 -11.77
C LEU A 81 -9.02 9.29 -12.75
N LEU A 82 -8.31 8.21 -12.42
CA LEU A 82 -8.31 6.96 -13.19
C LEU A 82 -9.73 6.41 -13.33
N PHE A 83 -10.46 6.29 -12.22
CA PHE A 83 -11.84 5.82 -12.21
C PHE A 83 -12.75 6.70 -13.08
N TRP A 84 -12.58 8.03 -13.01
CA TRP A 84 -13.33 8.96 -13.83
C TRP A 84 -13.07 8.78 -15.33
N MET A 85 -11.80 8.61 -15.73
CA MET A 85 -11.45 8.34 -17.12
C MET A 85 -12.01 7.00 -17.62
N LEU A 86 -11.90 5.93 -16.81
CA LEU A 86 -12.52 4.63 -17.11
C LEU A 86 -14.03 4.77 -17.28
N TYR A 87 -14.69 5.48 -16.38
CA TYR A 87 -16.13 5.70 -16.40
C TYR A 87 -16.60 6.41 -17.67
N MET A 88 -15.91 7.50 -18.05
CA MET A 88 -16.26 8.25 -19.27
C MET A 88 -16.04 7.42 -20.53
N ALA A 89 -14.93 6.67 -20.62
CA ALA A 89 -14.67 5.76 -21.73
C ALA A 89 -15.72 4.63 -21.79
N SER A 90 -16.06 4.03 -20.65
CA SER A 90 -17.08 2.98 -20.57
C SER A 90 -18.44 3.45 -21.07
N LEU A 91 -18.85 4.68 -20.74
CA LEU A 91 -20.10 5.24 -21.25
C LEU A 91 -20.08 5.37 -22.78
N VAL A 92 -18.98 5.81 -23.38
CA VAL A 92 -18.87 5.94 -24.84
C VAL A 92 -19.02 4.57 -25.51
N PHE A 93 -18.29 3.55 -25.04
CA PHE A 93 -18.37 2.22 -25.64
C PHE A 93 -19.72 1.54 -25.39
N LEU A 94 -20.27 1.64 -24.17
CA LEU A 94 -21.58 1.08 -23.84
C LEU A 94 -22.70 1.68 -24.69
N ASN A 95 -22.66 3.00 -24.93
CA ASN A 95 -23.64 3.64 -25.81
C ASN A 95 -23.51 3.13 -27.26
N GLY A 96 -22.29 3.00 -27.78
CA GLY A 96 -22.06 2.46 -29.12
C GLY A 96 -22.51 1.00 -29.27
N VAL A 97 -22.28 0.19 -28.25
CA VAL A 97 -22.74 -1.21 -28.18
C VAL A 97 -24.27 -1.27 -28.09
N SER A 98 -24.89 -0.41 -27.27
CA SER A 98 -26.35 -0.33 -27.16
C SER A 98 -27.00 0.08 -28.48
N GLU A 99 -26.41 1.02 -29.22
CA GLU A 99 -26.90 1.44 -30.53
C GLU A 99 -26.79 0.29 -31.55
N TYR A 100 -25.68 -0.46 -31.53
CA TYR A 100 -25.50 -1.65 -32.37
C TYR A 100 -26.58 -2.71 -32.11
N PHE A 101 -26.92 -2.98 -30.85
CA PHE A 101 -28.01 -3.90 -30.49
C PHE A 101 -29.40 -3.42 -30.89
N MET A 102 -29.61 -2.10 -31.03
CA MET A 102 -30.88 -1.54 -31.52
C MET A 102 -30.99 -1.59 -33.04
N SER A 103 -29.87 -1.67 -33.75
CA SER A 103 -29.86 -1.93 -35.19
C SER A 103 -30.16 -3.41 -35.44
N ASN A 104 -31.26 -3.71 -36.13
CA ASN A 104 -31.87 -5.04 -36.26
C ASN A 104 -31.07 -6.04 -37.14
N ASP A 105 -29.75 -5.84 -37.24
CA ASP A 105 -28.78 -6.57 -38.08
C ASP A 105 -27.58 -7.02 -37.22
N THR A 106 -27.89 -7.69 -36.10
CA THR A 106 -26.89 -8.15 -35.13
C THR A 106 -26.49 -9.59 -35.44
N ASP A 107 -25.20 -9.82 -35.65
CA ASP A 107 -24.64 -11.18 -35.71
C ASP A 107 -24.60 -11.78 -34.29
N ALA A 108 -25.04 -13.03 -34.13
CA ALA A 108 -25.20 -13.69 -32.83
C ALA A 108 -23.84 -13.90 -32.12
N ASP A 109 -22.80 -14.24 -32.86
CA ASP A 109 -21.46 -14.50 -32.30
C ASP A 109 -20.80 -13.18 -31.84
N VAL A 110 -21.03 -12.10 -32.58
CA VAL A 110 -20.56 -10.75 -32.24
C VAL A 110 -21.33 -10.19 -31.04
N ALA A 111 -22.65 -10.42 -31.00
CA ALA A 111 -23.51 -10.05 -29.89
C ALA A 111 -23.07 -10.67 -28.57
N GLU A 112 -22.79 -11.98 -28.55
CA GLU A 112 -22.33 -12.67 -27.33
C GLU A 112 -21.00 -12.09 -26.82
N THR A 113 -20.06 -11.84 -27.74
CA THR A 113 -18.75 -11.26 -27.41
C THR A 113 -18.89 -9.84 -26.83
N LEU A 114 -19.68 -8.99 -27.49
CA LEU A 114 -19.95 -7.63 -27.03
C LEU A 114 -20.70 -7.61 -25.70
N GLN A 115 -21.64 -8.52 -25.49
CA GLN A 115 -22.39 -8.61 -24.23
C GLN A 115 -21.50 -9.07 -23.08
N THR A 116 -20.55 -9.98 -23.34
CA THR A 116 -19.60 -10.47 -22.35
C THR A 116 -18.67 -9.36 -21.85
N TYR A 117 -18.15 -8.52 -22.74
CA TYR A 117 -17.16 -7.49 -22.37
C TYR A 117 -17.75 -6.09 -22.14
N PHE A 118 -18.83 -5.75 -22.83
CA PHE A 118 -19.41 -4.40 -22.90
C PHE A 118 -20.93 -4.38 -22.67
N GLY A 119 -21.55 -5.48 -22.20
CA GLY A 119 -23.01 -5.58 -22.07
C GLY A 119 -23.62 -4.72 -20.96
N ALA A 120 -22.82 -4.33 -19.97
CA ALA A 120 -23.25 -3.47 -18.85
C ALA A 120 -22.14 -2.51 -18.45
N LEU A 121 -22.48 -1.45 -17.72
CA LEU A 121 -21.54 -0.40 -17.33
C LEU A 121 -20.40 -0.92 -16.45
N ASP A 122 -20.74 -1.76 -15.48
CA ASP A 122 -19.80 -2.44 -14.58
C ASP A 122 -18.92 -3.44 -15.33
N GLY A 123 -19.49 -4.20 -16.26
CA GLY A 123 -18.75 -5.08 -17.16
C GLY A 123 -17.74 -4.31 -18.02
N CYS A 124 -18.18 -3.21 -18.63
CA CYS A 124 -17.31 -2.36 -19.46
C CYS A 124 -16.19 -1.72 -18.62
N LEU A 125 -16.51 -1.19 -17.43
CA LEU A 125 -15.52 -0.65 -16.49
C LEU A 125 -14.47 -1.71 -16.12
N LEU A 126 -14.91 -2.93 -15.83
CA LEU A 126 -14.02 -4.04 -15.50
C LEU A 126 -13.15 -4.43 -16.70
N THR A 127 -13.71 -4.53 -17.90
CA THR A 127 -12.99 -4.84 -19.13
C THR A 127 -11.90 -3.80 -19.42
N LEU A 128 -12.23 -2.50 -19.32
CA LEU A 128 -11.23 -1.44 -19.53
C LEU A 128 -10.12 -1.49 -18.47
N PHE A 129 -10.49 -1.73 -17.21
CA PHE A 129 -9.52 -1.90 -16.13
C PHE A 129 -8.62 -3.13 -16.37
N MET A 130 -9.18 -4.25 -16.81
CA MET A 130 -8.42 -5.46 -17.17
C MET A 130 -7.47 -5.21 -18.34
N CYS A 131 -7.85 -4.40 -19.33
CA CYS A 131 -6.98 -4.06 -20.46
C CYS A 131 -5.77 -3.22 -20.03
N ILE A 132 -5.97 -2.22 -19.16
CA ILE A 132 -4.86 -1.35 -18.69
C ILE A 132 -3.98 -2.08 -17.68
N SER A 133 -4.56 -2.93 -16.83
CA SER A 133 -3.80 -3.72 -15.84
C SER A 133 -3.10 -4.96 -16.43
N GLY A 134 -3.34 -5.28 -17.71
CA GLY A 134 -2.78 -6.45 -18.39
C GLY A 134 -3.46 -7.78 -18.05
N GLY A 135 -4.64 -7.76 -17.45
CA GLY A 135 -5.46 -8.95 -17.18
C GLY A 135 -6.15 -9.51 -18.43
N LEU A 136 -6.53 -8.64 -19.37
CA LEU A 136 -7.12 -9.02 -20.67
C LEU A 136 -6.25 -8.44 -21.78
N SER A 137 -5.97 -9.22 -22.82
CA SER A 137 -5.31 -8.72 -24.02
C SER A 137 -6.19 -7.65 -24.68
N TRP A 138 -5.68 -6.43 -24.76
CA TRP A 138 -6.38 -5.29 -25.36
C TRP A 138 -6.81 -5.54 -26.81
N GLU A 139 -6.12 -6.44 -27.52
CA GLU A 139 -6.48 -6.91 -28.86
C GLU A 139 -7.89 -7.53 -28.92
N VAL A 140 -8.27 -8.32 -27.91
CA VAL A 140 -9.60 -8.97 -27.87
C VAL A 140 -10.70 -7.92 -27.74
N ALA A 141 -10.50 -6.94 -26.85
CA ALA A 141 -11.45 -5.86 -26.64
C ALA A 141 -11.54 -4.92 -27.86
N VAL A 142 -10.42 -4.57 -28.48
CA VAL A 142 -10.42 -3.68 -29.65
C VAL A 142 -11.04 -4.34 -30.87
N ASN A 143 -10.76 -5.63 -31.09
CA ASN A 143 -11.35 -6.40 -32.19
C ASN A 143 -12.86 -6.48 -32.04
N ALA A 144 -13.37 -6.71 -30.83
CA ALA A 144 -14.80 -6.69 -30.55
C ALA A 144 -15.45 -5.32 -30.81
N LEU A 145 -14.76 -4.20 -30.54
CA LEU A 145 -15.29 -2.86 -30.83
C LEU A 145 -15.22 -2.49 -32.32
N MET A 146 -14.21 -2.99 -33.04
CA MET A 146 -14.04 -2.74 -34.47
C MET A 146 -15.10 -3.42 -35.34
N THR A 147 -15.77 -4.48 -34.85
CA THR A 147 -16.90 -5.09 -35.58
C THR A 147 -18.10 -4.16 -35.69
N ILE A 148 -18.29 -3.24 -34.74
CA ILE A 148 -19.33 -2.21 -34.78
C ILE A 148 -18.91 -1.12 -35.77
N HIS A 149 -17.77 -0.45 -35.48
CA HIS A 149 -17.24 0.59 -36.33
C HIS A 149 -15.75 0.86 -36.02
N VAL A 150 -14.95 1.13 -37.06
CA VAL A 150 -13.51 1.40 -36.93
C VAL A 150 -13.21 2.59 -36.00
N ALA A 151 -14.11 3.57 -35.92
CA ALA A 151 -13.96 4.72 -35.02
C ALA A 151 -13.87 4.31 -33.54
N TYR A 152 -14.62 3.29 -33.10
CA TYR A 152 -14.55 2.81 -31.72
C TYR A 152 -13.21 2.14 -31.42
N GLY A 153 -12.66 1.41 -32.39
CA GLY A 153 -11.29 0.87 -32.29
C GLY A 153 -10.23 1.96 -32.15
N LEU A 154 -10.32 3.02 -32.95
CA LEU A 154 -9.39 4.15 -32.87
C LEU A 154 -9.51 4.90 -31.53
N LEU A 155 -10.73 5.15 -31.05
CA LEU A 155 -10.97 5.73 -29.73
C LEU A 155 -10.41 4.87 -28.60
N PHE A 156 -10.56 3.55 -28.69
CA PHE A 156 -10.02 2.59 -27.71
C PHE A 156 -8.49 2.59 -27.67
N VAL A 157 -7.83 2.64 -28.84
CA VAL A 157 -6.37 2.75 -28.91
C VAL A 157 -5.89 4.09 -28.35
N LEU A 158 -6.57 5.20 -28.65
CA LEU A 158 -6.24 6.51 -28.06
C LEU A 158 -6.40 6.51 -26.54
N PHE A 159 -7.45 5.88 -26.03
CA PHE A 159 -7.68 5.70 -24.60
C PHE A 159 -6.52 4.93 -23.95
N ILE A 160 -6.11 3.78 -24.49
CA ILE A 160 -4.97 3.01 -23.97
C ILE A 160 -3.68 3.81 -24.06
N ALA A 161 -3.44 4.54 -25.15
CA ALA A 161 -2.24 5.36 -25.32
C ALA A 161 -2.18 6.54 -24.33
N SER A 162 -3.33 6.98 -23.81
CA SER A 162 -3.42 8.07 -22.84
C SER A 162 -3.21 7.66 -21.38
N MET A 163 -3.20 6.35 -21.10
CA MET A 163 -3.03 5.75 -19.76
C MET A 163 -1.57 5.42 -19.50
#